data_AF-A0AAV8SKB6-F1
#
_entry.id   AF-A0AAV8SKB6-F1
#
_cell.length_a   1.000
_cell.length_b   1.000
_cell.length_c   1.000
_cell.angle_alpha   90.00
_cell.angle_beta   90.00
_cell.angle_gamma   90.00
#
_symmetry.space_group_name_H-M   'P 1'
#
loop_
_entity.id
_entity.type
_entity.pdbx_description
1 polymer ?
#
loop_
_entity_poly.entity_id
_entity_poly.type
_entity_poly.pdbx_seq_one_letter_code
_entity_poly.pdbx_strand_id
1 'polypeptide(L)'
;MRFGKKGKLSPRYVGPYEVLERIGPLAYRLALPPELSQIHDVFHVSMLRRYRSDPSHIIQTSEVQLSDDLSYEEMPVEILDSKEKVLRNKTVQLVKVLWRNHTVEEATWEPLDAMKEKYPHLFNKSGKNFEDEIS
;
A
#
# COMPACT_ATOMS: atom_id res chain seq x y z
N MET A 1 -1.38 0.90 3.78
CA MET A 1 -0.33 1.33 4.73
C MET A 1 -0.99 1.55 6.10
N ARG A 2 -0.90 0.61 7.05
CA ARG A 2 -1.47 0.83 8.40
C ARG A 2 -0.52 1.70 9.24
N PHE A 3 -1.03 2.86 9.64
CA PHE A 3 -0.32 3.94 10.31
C PHE A 3 0.70 3.46 11.36
N GLY A 4 1.96 3.88 11.18
CA GLY A 4 3.05 3.68 12.15
C GLY A 4 4.00 2.50 11.92
N LYS A 5 3.66 1.52 11.05
CA LYS A 5 4.59 0.45 10.68
C LYS A 5 4.86 0.47 9.18
N LYS A 6 6.06 0.93 8.80
CA LYS A 6 6.61 0.67 7.46
C LYS A 6 6.59 -0.85 7.26
N GLY A 7 5.85 -1.32 6.25
CA GLY A 7 6.05 -2.68 5.77
C GLY A 7 7.53 -2.86 5.44
N LYS A 8 8.11 -4.02 5.77
CA LYS A 8 9.55 -4.29 5.59
C LYS A 8 10.03 -4.07 4.13
N LEU A 9 9.09 -4.06 3.18
CA LEU A 9 9.27 -3.87 1.75
C LEU A 9 8.72 -2.54 1.20
N SER A 10 8.33 -1.60 2.07
CA SER A 10 7.84 -0.29 1.61
C SER A 10 8.96 0.52 0.95
N PRO A 11 8.67 1.24 -0.15
CA PRO A 11 9.66 2.07 -0.81
C PRO A 11 10.32 3.07 0.15
N ARG A 12 11.64 3.25 0.01
CA ARG A 12 12.41 4.22 0.79
C ARG A 12 12.54 5.58 0.12
N TYR A 13 12.56 5.58 -1.21
CA TYR A 13 12.69 6.77 -2.04
C TYR A 13 11.47 6.85 -2.95
N VAL A 14 11.07 8.07 -3.29
CA VAL A 14 9.94 8.36 -4.20
C VAL A 14 10.49 9.01 -5.45
N GLY A 15 10.13 8.46 -6.61
CA GLY A 15 10.39 9.04 -7.92
C GLY A 15 11.87 9.26 -8.30
N PRO A 16 12.23 9.09 -9.58
CA PRO A 16 13.31 9.88 -10.13
C PRO A 16 12.81 11.30 -10.38
N TYR A 17 13.39 12.29 -9.72
CA TYR A 17 13.16 13.71 -10.04
C TYR A 17 14.42 14.31 -10.64
N GLU A 18 14.24 15.15 -11.65
CA GLU A 18 15.34 15.86 -12.28
C GLU A 18 15.84 16.97 -11.36
N VAL A 19 17.16 17.18 -11.34
CA VAL A 19 17.77 18.30 -10.63
C VAL A 19 17.76 19.49 -11.57
N LEU A 20 17.00 20.54 -11.22
CA LEU A 20 16.92 21.78 -11.99
C LEU A 20 18.13 22.67 -11.74
N GLU A 21 18.50 22.84 -10.48
CA GLU A 21 19.55 23.77 -10.07
C GLU A 21 20.25 23.29 -8.79
N ARG A 22 21.53 23.65 -8.65
CA ARG A 22 22.26 23.53 -7.38
C ARG A 22 22.27 24.89 -6.67
N ILE A 23 21.43 25.04 -5.65
CA ILE A 23 21.28 26.28 -4.87
C ILE A 23 22.48 26.54 -3.96
N GLY A 24 23.19 25.48 -3.54
CA GLY A 24 24.39 25.62 -2.74
C GLY A 24 25.23 24.36 -2.69
N PRO A 25 26.30 24.34 -1.88
CA PRO A 25 27.18 23.19 -1.76
C PRO A 25 26.43 21.89 -1.41
N LEU A 26 25.34 22.00 -0.63
CA LEU A 26 24.58 20.88 -0.10
C LEU A 26 23.08 20.88 -0.45
N ALA A 27 22.60 21.84 -1.25
CA ALA A 27 21.18 21.99 -1.55
C ALA A 27 20.92 22.00 -3.06
N TYR A 28 19.92 21.23 -3.49
CA TYR A 28 19.51 21.10 -4.88
C TYR A 28 18.02 21.34 -5.02
N ARG A 29 17.63 22.02 -6.10
CA ARG A 29 16.24 22.20 -6.51
C ARG A 29 15.85 21.06 -7.45
N LEU A 30 14.72 20.40 -7.19
CA LEU A 30 14.19 19.30 -7.99
C LEU A 30 12.98 19.76 -8.83
N ALA A 31 12.81 19.15 -10.00
CA ALA A 31 11.59 19.24 -10.79
C ALA A 31 10.52 18.34 -10.15
N LEU A 32 9.80 18.89 -9.15
CA LEU A 32 8.67 18.19 -8.55
C LEU A 32 7.44 18.28 -9.46
N PRO A 33 6.65 17.20 -9.55
CA PRO A 33 5.43 17.20 -10.34
C PRO A 33 4.34 18.02 -9.61
N PRO A 34 3.33 18.55 -10.33
CA PRO A 34 2.37 19.51 -9.78
C PRO A 34 1.54 18.97 -8.61
N GLU A 35 1.39 17.65 -8.51
CA GLU A 35 0.73 16.95 -7.40
C GLU A 35 1.48 17.15 -6.07
N LEU A 36 2.79 17.48 -6.13
CA LEU A 36 3.64 17.76 -4.97
C LEU A 36 3.96 19.25 -4.81
N SER A 37 3.17 20.13 -5.43
CA SER A 37 3.39 21.59 -5.41
C SER A 37 3.39 22.21 -4.00
N GLN A 38 2.79 21.55 -3.01
CA GLN A 38 2.83 21.98 -1.61
C GLN A 38 4.17 21.70 -0.92
N ILE A 39 5.04 20.88 -1.51
CA ILE A 39 6.35 20.53 -0.98
C ILE A 39 7.39 21.51 -1.52
N HIS A 40 8.28 21.98 -0.64
CA HIS A 40 9.44 22.76 -1.07
C HIS A 40 10.32 21.95 -2.02
N ASP A 41 10.63 22.52 -3.18
CA ASP A 41 11.40 21.89 -4.25
C ASP A 41 12.92 21.84 -3.97
N VAL A 42 13.39 22.46 -2.88
CA VAL A 42 14.80 22.49 -2.47
C VAL A 42 15.07 21.47 -1.35
N PHE A 43 15.95 20.51 -1.63
CA PHE A 43 16.32 19.43 -0.72
C PHE A 43 17.81 19.43 -0.40
N HIS A 44 18.15 19.04 0.84
CA HIS A 44 19.52 18.80 1.24
C HIS A 44 20.04 17.48 0.65
N VAL A 45 21.33 17.43 0.27
CA VAL A 45 21.97 16.28 -0.41
C VAL A 45 21.82 14.96 0.36
N SER A 46 21.69 14.99 1.68
CA SER A 46 21.47 13.79 2.52
C SER A 46 20.11 13.12 2.28
N MET A 47 19.12 13.84 1.76
CA MET A 47 17.80 13.32 1.41
C MET A 47 17.76 12.79 -0.03
N LEU A 48 18.77 13.09 -0.83
CA LEU A 48 18.85 12.73 -2.24
C LEU A 48 19.68 11.47 -2.42
N ARG A 49 19.27 10.64 -3.38
CA ARG A 49 20.08 9.51 -3.85
C ARG A 49 20.15 9.60 -5.37
N ARG A 50 21.38 9.54 -5.91
CA ARG A 50 21.57 9.47 -7.36
C ARG A 50 20.81 8.27 -7.92
N TYR A 51 19.85 8.54 -8.79
CA TYR A 51 19.09 7.50 -9.48
C TYR A 51 19.99 6.78 -10.49
N ARG A 52 19.91 5.45 -10.52
CA ARG A 52 20.49 4.60 -11.56
C ARG A 52 19.31 3.94 -12.25
N SER A 53 19.15 4.18 -13.55
CA SER A 53 18.00 3.71 -14.31
C SER A 53 17.87 2.20 -14.17
N ASP A 54 16.76 1.77 -13.59
CA ASP A 54 16.38 0.37 -13.46
C ASP A 54 14.85 0.32 -13.61
N PRO A 55 14.35 -0.42 -14.62
CA PRO A 55 12.92 -0.52 -14.92
C PRO A 55 12.07 -0.99 -13.74
N SER A 56 12.65 -1.70 -12.77
CA SER A 56 11.93 -2.19 -11.58
C SER A 56 11.66 -1.11 -10.52
N HIS A 57 12.25 0.08 -10.64
CA HIS A 57 12.18 1.14 -9.62
C HIS A 57 11.09 2.19 -9.87
N ILE A 58 10.28 2.05 -10.92
CA ILE A 58 9.16 2.97 -11.17
C ILE A 58 8.05 2.62 -10.19
N ILE A 59 8.00 3.36 -9.08
CA ILE A 59 6.87 3.31 -8.15
C ILE A 59 5.74 4.08 -8.82
N GLN A 60 4.69 3.37 -9.21
CA GLN A 60 3.46 4.02 -9.63
C GLN A 60 2.88 4.74 -8.41
N THR A 61 2.86 6.07 -8.46
CA THR A 61 2.10 6.88 -7.52
C THR A 61 0.62 6.71 -7.85
N SER A 62 -0.08 5.83 -7.13
CA SER A 62 -1.53 5.77 -7.18
C SER A 62 -2.11 6.99 -6.49
N GLU A 63 -2.96 7.75 -7.18
CA GLU A 63 -3.74 8.83 -6.58
C GLU A 63 -4.67 8.25 -5.51
N VAL A 64 -4.39 8.55 -4.25
CA VAL A 64 -5.25 8.20 -3.13
C VAL A 64 -6.24 9.34 -2.93
N GLN A 65 -7.54 9.05 -3.07
CA GLN A 65 -8.59 9.98 -2.67
C GLN A 65 -8.59 10.09 -1.15
N LEU A 66 -8.12 11.23 -0.64
CA LEU A 66 -8.19 11.57 0.77
C LEU A 66 -9.50 12.33 1.05
N SER A 67 -10.07 12.09 2.23
CA SER A 67 -11.15 12.91 2.76
C SER A 67 -10.65 14.31 3.13
N ASP A 68 -11.56 15.27 3.31
CA ASP A 68 -11.22 16.67 3.66
C ASP A 68 -10.42 16.80 4.98
N ASP A 69 -10.52 15.81 5.87
CA ASP A 69 -9.75 15.71 7.12
C ASP A 69 -8.39 15.01 6.95
N LEU A 70 -7.94 14.80 5.70
CA LEU A 70 -6.73 14.06 5.33
C LEU A 70 -6.76 12.59 5.80
N SER A 71 -7.94 12.05 6.14
CA SER A 71 -8.09 10.64 6.44
C SER A 71 -8.19 9.80 5.16
N TYR A 72 -7.74 8.55 5.26
CA TYR A 72 -7.89 7.54 4.21
C TYR A 72 -8.54 6.30 4.82
N GLU A 73 -9.69 5.89 4.28
CA GLU A 73 -10.31 4.64 4.65
C GLU A 73 -9.87 3.51 3.70
N GLU A 74 -9.11 2.54 4.22
CA GLU A 74 -8.78 1.31 3.51
C GLU A 74 -10.06 0.47 3.31
N MET A 75 -10.62 0.50 2.10
CA MET A 75 -11.73 -0.36 1.72
C MET A 75 -11.23 -1.69 1.15
N PRO A 76 -11.72 -2.85 1.63
CA PRO A 76 -11.43 -4.13 0.99
C PRO A 76 -12.18 -4.22 -0.34
N VAL A 77 -11.49 -4.69 -1.38
CA VAL A 77 -12.01 -4.82 -2.74
C VAL A 77 -12.46 -6.25 -3.01
N GLU A 78 -11.58 -7.21 -2.72
CA GLU A 78 -11.80 -8.62 -3.06
C GLU A 78 -11.01 -9.54 -2.12
N ILE A 79 -11.51 -10.77 -1.96
CA ILE A 79 -10.80 -11.86 -1.30
C ILE A 79 -10.09 -12.68 -2.38
N LEU A 80 -8.76 -12.66 -2.35
CA LEU A 80 -7.93 -13.33 -3.35
C LEU A 80 -7.70 -14.81 -3.04
N ASP A 81 -7.65 -15.18 -1.76
CA ASP A 81 -7.29 -16.52 -1.32
C ASP A 81 -7.79 -16.78 0.11
N SER A 82 -7.83 -18.05 0.52
CA SER A 82 -8.18 -18.46 1.88
C SER A 82 -7.27 -19.60 2.33
N LYS A 83 -6.84 -19.59 3.59
CA LYS A 83 -6.10 -20.70 4.16
C LYS A 83 -6.45 -20.93 5.60
N GLU A 84 -6.31 -22.19 6.00
CA GLU A 84 -6.43 -22.58 7.38
C GLU A 84 -5.05 -22.58 8.05
N LYS A 85 -4.96 -21.94 9.23
CA LYS A 85 -3.74 -21.89 10.02
C LYS A 85 -3.97 -22.63 11.34
N VAL A 86 -3.38 -23.82 11.45
CA VAL A 86 -3.35 -24.57 12.70
C VAL A 86 -2.30 -23.94 13.64
N LEU A 87 -2.77 -23.43 14.76
CA LEU A 87 -1.94 -23.00 15.89
C LEU A 87 -1.94 -24.09 16.96
N ARG A 88 -1.07 -23.95 17.97
CA ARG A 88 -0.88 -24.95 19.04
C ARG A 88 -2.19 -25.39 19.72
N ASN A 89 -3.15 -24.49 19.88
CA ASN A 89 -4.38 -24.71 20.64
C ASN A 89 -5.67 -24.42 19.84
N LYS A 90 -5.56 -23.95 18.59
CA LYS A 90 -6.73 -23.57 17.80
C LYS A 90 -6.41 -23.53 16.32
N THR A 91 -7.43 -23.72 15.51
CA THR A 91 -7.34 -23.54 14.06
C THR A 91 -8.01 -22.22 13.69
N VAL A 92 -7.33 -21.39 12.91
CA VAL A 92 -7.81 -20.06 12.51
C VAL A 92 -7.86 -19.97 10.99
N GLN A 93 -9.00 -19.61 10.44
CA GLN A 93 -9.15 -19.35 9.02
C GLN A 93 -8.72 -17.91 8.70
N LEU A 94 -7.85 -17.77 7.71
CA LEU A 94 -7.33 -16.50 7.22
C LEU A 94 -7.75 -16.31 5.78
N VAL A 95 -8.17 -15.10 5.43
CA VAL A 95 -8.46 -14.68 4.05
C VAL A 95 -7.43 -13.67 3.59
N LYS A 96 -6.98 -13.80 2.35
CA LYS A 96 -6.10 -12.85 1.70
C LYS A 96 -6.95 -11.74 1.08
N VAL A 97 -6.87 -10.55 1.64
CA VAL A 97 -7.72 -9.41 1.27
C VAL A 97 -6.92 -8.43 0.42
N LEU A 98 -7.43 -8.14 -0.77
CA LEU A 98 -6.98 -7.04 -1.60
C LEU A 98 -7.65 -5.75 -1.12
N TRP A 99 -6.86 -4.74 -0.83
CA TRP A 99 -7.33 -3.43 -0.40
C TRP A 99 -7.35 -2.46 -1.58
N ARG A 100 -8.24 -1.47 -1.51
CA ARG A 100 -8.31 -0.39 -2.49
C ARG A 100 -6.96 0.35 -2.51
N ASN A 101 -6.48 0.66 -3.71
CA ASN A 101 -5.17 1.30 -3.95
C ASN A 101 -3.94 0.50 -3.51
N HIS A 102 -4.09 -0.80 -3.23
CA HIS A 102 -2.97 -1.72 -2.99
C HIS A 102 -2.82 -2.68 -4.16
N THR A 103 -1.59 -3.14 -4.37
CA THR A 103 -1.28 -4.22 -5.33
C THR A 103 -1.59 -5.60 -4.74
N VAL A 104 -1.61 -6.63 -5.59
CA VAL A 104 -1.85 -8.04 -5.20
C VAL A 104 -0.74 -8.54 -4.26
N GLU A 105 0.46 -8.03 -4.43
CA GLU A 105 1.64 -8.29 -3.60
C GLU A 105 1.50 -7.66 -2.20
N GLU A 106 0.76 -6.56 -2.09
CA GLU A 106 0.51 -5.83 -0.84
C GLU A 106 -0.76 -6.28 -0.11
N ALA A 107 -1.48 -7.26 -0.66
CA ALA A 107 -2.65 -7.87 -0.03
C ALA A 107 -2.27 -8.56 1.30
N THR A 108 -3.14 -8.44 2.30
CA THR A 108 -2.86 -8.92 3.67
C THR A 108 -3.69 -10.14 4.03
N TRP A 109 -3.19 -10.95 4.97
CA TRP A 109 -3.93 -12.07 5.54
C TRP A 109 -4.66 -11.62 6.81
N GLU A 110 -5.99 -11.52 6.73
CA GLU A 110 -6.85 -11.13 7.85
C GLU A 110 -7.67 -12.32 8.36
N PRO A 111 -8.05 -12.38 9.64
CA PRO A 111 -8.95 -13.41 10.17
C PRO A 111 -10.31 -13.37 9.49
N LEU A 112 -10.82 -14.54 9.09
CA LEU A 112 -12.11 -14.66 8.40
C LEU A 112 -13.25 -14.04 9.22
N ASP A 113 -13.33 -14.36 10.51
CA ASP A 113 -14.43 -13.93 11.38
C ASP A 113 -14.50 -12.40 11.48
N ALA A 114 -13.34 -11.75 11.64
CA ALA A 114 -13.25 -10.29 11.69
C ALA A 114 -13.66 -9.63 10.37
N MET A 115 -13.31 -10.24 9.23
CA MET A 115 -13.70 -9.75 7.92
C MET A 115 -15.19 -9.96 7.65
N LYS A 116 -15.77 -11.08 8.09
CA LYS A 116 -17.22 -11.35 7.97
C LYS A 116 -18.04 -10.36 8.79
N GLU A 117 -17.61 -10.05 10.01
CA GLU A 117 -18.30 -9.10 10.88
C GLU A 117 -18.25 -7.67 10.31
N LYS A 118 -17.06 -7.22 9.86
CA LYS A 118 -16.85 -5.84 9.42
C LYS A 118 -17.25 -5.58 7.97
N TYR A 119 -17.12 -6.58 7.09
CA TYR A 119 -17.33 -6.45 5.65
C TYR A 119 -18.12 -7.64 5.07
N PRO A 120 -19.36 -7.87 5.53
CA PRO A 120 -20.16 -9.03 5.10
C PRO A 120 -20.43 -9.06 3.59
N HIS A 121 -20.49 -7.89 2.96
CA HIS A 121 -20.75 -7.74 1.52
C HIS A 121 -19.69 -8.39 0.61
N LEU A 122 -18.45 -8.58 1.09
CA LEU A 122 -17.40 -9.25 0.33
C LEU A 122 -17.67 -10.75 0.13
N PHE A 123 -18.39 -11.35 1.07
CA PHE A 123 -18.67 -12.79 1.07
C PHE A 123 -19.94 -13.13 0.27
N ASN A 124 -20.79 -12.14 -0.01
CA ASN A 124 -22.03 -12.34 -0.76
C ASN A 124 -21.85 -12.27 -2.29
N LYS A 125 -20.76 -11.67 -2.79
CA LYS A 125 -20.49 -11.52 -4.23
C LYS A 125 -19.74 -12.69 -4.85
N SER A 126 -18.95 -13.39 -4.05
CA SER A 126 -18.28 -14.61 -4.48
C SER A 126 -19.29 -15.75 -4.38
N GLY A 127 -19.86 -16.20 -5.50
CA GLY A 127 -20.66 -17.44 -5.58
C GLY A 127 -19.87 -18.72 -5.25
N LYS A 128 -18.81 -18.62 -4.45
CA LYS A 128 -18.17 -19.72 -3.76
C LYS A 128 -18.73 -19.73 -2.35
N ASN A 129 -19.74 -20.58 -2.16
CA ASN A 129 -20.11 -21.05 -0.83
C ASN A 129 -18.87 -21.74 -0.25
N PHE A 130 -18.15 -21.04 0.62
CA PHE A 130 -17.10 -21.66 1.45
C PHE A 130 -17.68 -22.67 2.47
N GLU A 131 -19.00 -22.87 2.46
CA GLU A 131 -19.74 -23.82 3.27
C GLU A 131 -19.90 -25.20 2.59
N ASP A 132 -19.65 -25.32 1.27
CA ASP A 132 -19.89 -26.56 0.52
C ASP A 132 -18.71 -27.58 0.53
N GLU A 133 -17.58 -27.26 1.19
CA GLU A 133 -16.45 -28.21 1.40
C GLU A 133 -16.47 -28.91 2.77
N ILE A 134 -17.56 -28.76 3.54
CA ILE A 134 -17.76 -29.48 4.80
C ILE A 134 -19.04 -30.33 4.68
N SER A 135 -19.00 -31.36 3.84
CA SER A 135 -19.91 -32.51 3.96
C SER A 135 -19.20 -33.82 3.64
#